data_AF-A0AAV4H9Y9-F1
#
_entry.id   AF-A0AAV4H9Y9-F1
#
_cell.length_a   1.000
_cell.length_b   1.000
_cell.length_c   1.000
_cell.angle_alpha   90.00
_cell.angle_beta   90.00
_cell.angle_gamma   90.00
#
_symmetry.space_group_name_H-M   'P 1'
#
loop_
_entity.id
_entity.type
_entity.pdbx_description
1 polymer ?
#
loop_
_entity_poly.entity_id
_entity_poly.type
_entity_poly.pdbx_seq_one_letter_code
_entity_poly.pdbx_strand_id
1 'polypeptide(L)'
;MANVGERLLQQLMKQKLGYAGHIMRGSSGPLLQLSLEGKIERKRGQGRVRRNWMNDVKEWSGSTSYGDTKRKVEKREEWRYTVVAKKTTLDYHY
;
A
#
# COMPACT_ATOMS: atom_id res chain seq x y z
N MET A 1 14.20 14.78 -17.48
CA MET A 1 15.01 13.85 -16.66
C MET A 1 14.39 13.82 -15.27
N ALA A 2 13.79 12.71 -14.82
CA ALA A 2 13.19 12.62 -13.49
C ALA A 2 14.22 12.97 -12.40
N ASN A 3 13.85 13.86 -11.48
CA ASN A 3 14.70 14.32 -10.38
C ASN A 3 15.02 13.13 -9.44
N VAL A 4 16.19 13.13 -8.79
CA VAL A 4 16.60 12.10 -7.81
C VAL A 4 15.50 11.85 -6.77
N GLY A 5 14.82 12.90 -6.32
CA GLY A 5 13.70 12.78 -5.37
C GLY A 5 12.49 12.00 -5.91
N GLU A 6 12.16 12.16 -7.19
CA GLU A 6 11.04 11.46 -7.83
C GLU A 6 11.34 9.97 -7.98
N ARG A 7 12.57 9.62 -8.36
CA ARG A 7 13.02 8.23 -8.45
C ARG A 7 12.98 7.52 -7.11
N LEU A 8 13.40 8.21 -6.04
CA LEU A 8 13.32 7.68 -4.67
C LEU A 8 11.87 7.46 -4.23
N LEU A 9 10.99 8.43 -4.52
CA LEU A 9 9.56 8.30 -4.22
C LEU A 9 8.93 7.10 -4.95
N GLN A 10 9.23 6.91 -6.23
CA GLN A 10 8.77 5.76 -7.01
C GLN A 10 9.22 4.43 -6.38
N GLN A 11 10.48 4.33 -5.97
CA GLN A 11 11.01 3.13 -5.31
C GLN A 11 10.31 2.85 -3.99
N LEU A 12 10.10 3.89 -3.17
CA LEU A 12 9.36 3.79 -1.90
C LEU A 12 7.91 3.37 -2.11
N MET A 13 7.22 3.92 -3.12
CA MET A 13 5.85 3.52 -3.47
C MET A 13 5.77 2.05 -3.84
N LYS A 14 6.69 1.57 -4.69
CA LYS A 14 6.77 0.17 -5.10
C LYS A 14 6.99 -0.76 -3.90
N GLN A 15 7.92 -0.42 -3.02
CA GLN A 15 8.22 -1.20 -1.82
C GLN A 15 7.00 -1.27 -0.88
N LYS A 16 6.38 -0.13 -0.58
CA LYS A 16 5.21 -0.04 0.31
C LYS A 16 4.01 -0.81 -0.24
N LEU A 17 3.68 -0.67 -1.52
CA LEU A 17 2.58 -1.41 -2.15
C LEU A 17 2.89 -2.91 -2.31
N GLY A 18 4.14 -3.25 -2.66
CA GLY A 18 4.57 -4.65 -2.70
C GLY A 18 4.38 -5.35 -1.35
N TYR A 19 4.83 -4.69 -0.27
CA TYR A 19 4.70 -5.20 1.09
C TYR A 19 3.24 -5.27 1.56
N ALA A 20 2.40 -4.29 1.21
CA ALA A 20 0.97 -4.32 1.52
C ALA A 20 0.29 -5.54 0.86
N GLY A 21 0.63 -5.82 -0.40
CA GLY A 21 0.18 -7.00 -1.10
C GLY A 21 0.58 -8.30 -0.40
N HIS A 22 1.83 -8.37 0.06
CA HIS A 22 2.38 -9.52 0.77
C HIS A 22 1.67 -9.76 2.11
N ILE A 23 1.44 -8.70 2.91
CA ILE A 23 0.76 -8.82 4.22
C ILE A 23 -0.71 -9.19 4.07
N MET A 24 -1.47 -8.45 3.24
CA MET A 24 -2.93 -8.64 3.19
C MET A 24 -3.35 -9.98 2.55
N ARG A 25 -2.45 -10.64 1.82
CA ARG A 25 -2.64 -12.02 1.33
C ARG A 25 -2.23 -13.09 2.35
N GLY A 26 -1.79 -12.70 3.55
CA GLY A 26 -1.39 -13.62 4.62
C GLY A 26 -0.01 -14.26 4.42
N SER A 27 0.74 -13.87 3.39
CA SER A 27 2.08 -14.44 3.11
C SER A 27 3.14 -14.02 4.14
N SER A 28 2.89 -12.98 4.91
CA SER A 28 3.75 -12.50 5.99
C SER A 28 3.42 -13.10 7.37
N GLY A 29 2.51 -14.08 7.42
CA GLY A 29 1.97 -14.65 8.64
C GLY A 29 0.75 -13.90 9.20
N PRO A 30 -0.03 -14.56 10.07
CA PRO A 30 -1.35 -14.09 10.51
C PRO A 30 -1.27 -12.84 11.39
N LEU A 31 -0.20 -12.66 12.16
CA LEU A 31 -0.07 -11.56 13.11
C LEU A 31 -0.14 -10.18 12.44
N LEU A 32 0.57 -10.00 11.33
CA LEU A 32 0.60 -8.72 10.60
C LEU A 32 -0.75 -8.42 9.94
N GLN A 33 -1.41 -9.44 9.42
CA GLN A 33 -2.75 -9.31 8.87
C GLN A 33 -3.78 -8.96 9.95
N LEU A 34 -3.74 -9.65 11.11
CA LEU A 34 -4.61 -9.37 12.25
C LEU A 34 -4.37 -7.98 12.84
N SER A 35 -3.11 -7.52 12.83
CA SER A 35 -2.73 -6.17 13.24
C SER A 35 -3.38 -5.10 12.36
N LEU A 36 -3.40 -5.33 11.04
CA LEU A 36 -4.07 -4.42 10.09
C LEU A 36 -5.60 -4.46 10.23
N GLU A 37 -6.17 -5.63 10.47
CA GLU A 37 -7.62 -5.80 10.65
C GLU A 37 -8.12 -5.35 12.03
N GLY A 38 -7.21 -4.99 12.95
CA GLY A 38 -7.55 -4.54 14.29
C GLY A 38 -8.10 -5.65 15.20
N LYS A 39 -7.86 -6.93 14.84
CA LYS A 39 -8.33 -8.12 15.58
C LYS A 39 -7.38 -8.53 16.72
N ILE A 40 -6.54 -7.62 17.20
CA ILE A 40 -5.66 -7.88 18.34
C ILE A 40 -6.47 -7.69 19.63
N GLU A 41 -6.34 -8.64 20.56
CA GLU A 41 -7.08 -8.73 21.83
C GLU A 41 -6.99 -7.46 22.72
N ARG A 42 -6.01 -6.58 22.48
CA ARG A 42 -5.90 -5.28 23.14
C ARG A 42 -5.98 -4.14 22.12
N LYS A 43 -7.09 -3.39 22.13
CA LYS A 43 -7.30 -2.20 21.29
C LYS A 43 -6.66 -0.97 21.95
N ARG A 44 -5.65 -0.39 21.29
CA ARG A 44 -5.15 0.96 21.65
C ARG A 44 -6.05 2.02 21.03
N GLY A 45 -6.40 3.06 21.79
CA GLY A 45 -7.09 4.23 21.25
C GLY A 45 -6.21 4.90 20.18
N GLN A 46 -6.78 5.19 19.01
CA GLN A 46 -6.03 5.82 17.93
C GLN A 46 -6.01 7.34 18.19
N GLY A 47 -4.86 7.88 18.58
CA GLY A 47 -4.66 9.35 18.61
C GLY A 47 -4.77 9.95 17.20
N ARG A 48 -4.69 11.28 17.05
CA ARG A 48 -4.74 11.94 15.74
C ARG A 48 -3.56 11.47 14.87
N VAL A 49 -3.84 10.64 13.88
CA VAL A 49 -2.79 10.04 13.05
C VAL A 49 -2.32 11.04 12.00
N ARG A 50 -1.07 11.52 12.13
CA ARG A 50 -0.32 12.03 10.98
C ARG A 50 -0.21 10.89 9.96
N ARG A 51 -0.53 11.17 8.69
CA ARG A 51 -0.54 10.24 7.54
C ARG A 51 0.26 8.95 7.77
N ASN A 52 -0.43 7.80 7.84
CA ASN A 52 0.19 6.50 8.11
C ASN A 52 0.40 5.68 6.82
N TRP A 53 1.11 4.56 6.94
CA TRP A 53 1.39 3.65 5.83
C TRP A 53 0.12 3.16 5.10
N MET A 54 -0.96 2.86 5.84
CA MET A 54 -2.22 2.42 5.21
C MET A 54 -2.90 3.54 4.41
N ASN A 55 -2.73 4.81 4.81
CA ASN A 55 -3.21 5.94 4.02
C ASN A 55 -2.43 6.06 2.71
N ASP A 56 -1.11 5.89 2.72
CA ASP A 56 -0.30 5.84 1.49
C ASP A 56 -0.75 4.71 0.57
N VAL A 57 -0.97 3.51 1.11
CA VAL A 57 -1.41 2.34 0.33
C VAL A 57 -2.77 2.59 -0.31
N LYS A 58 -3.74 3.16 0.42
CA LYS A 58 -5.06 3.52 -0.11
C LYS A 58 -4.95 4.56 -1.22
N GLU A 59 -4.25 5.66 -0.95
CA GLU A 59 -4.09 6.78 -1.88
C GLU A 59 -3.40 6.33 -3.17
N TRP A 60 -2.28 5.62 -3.08
CA TRP A 60 -1.51 5.21 -4.24
C TRP A 60 -2.13 4.05 -5.02
N SER A 61 -2.96 3.22 -4.37
CA SER A 61 -3.76 2.18 -5.06
C SER A 61 -5.10 2.71 -5.61
N GLY A 62 -5.42 3.98 -5.39
CA GLY A 62 -6.70 4.57 -5.78
C GLY A 62 -7.90 3.89 -5.09
N SER A 63 -7.75 3.55 -3.82
CA SER A 63 -8.76 2.85 -3.01
C SER A 63 -9.30 3.77 -1.92
N THR A 64 -10.62 3.82 -1.76
CA THR A 64 -11.28 4.70 -0.78
C THR A 64 -11.29 4.08 0.61
N SER A 65 -11.35 2.75 0.71
CA SER A 65 -11.41 2.02 1.98
C SER A 65 -10.36 0.89 2.08
N TYR A 66 -10.17 0.38 3.30
CA TYR A 66 -9.38 -0.84 3.53
C TYR A 66 -9.99 -2.05 2.80
N GLY A 67 -11.32 -2.19 2.80
CA GLY A 67 -12.01 -3.28 2.13
C GLY A 67 -11.77 -3.29 0.61
N ASP A 68 -11.83 -2.12 -0.03
CA ASP A 68 -11.54 -1.99 -1.46
C ASP A 68 -10.09 -2.34 -1.77
N THR A 69 -9.17 -1.87 -0.92
CA THR A 69 -7.74 -2.19 -1.02
C THR A 69 -7.53 -3.70 -0.93
N LYS A 70 -8.16 -4.36 0.05
CA LYS A 70 -8.04 -5.81 0.27
C LYS A 70 -8.54 -6.60 -0.94
N ARG A 71 -9.71 -6.25 -1.49
CA ARG A 71 -10.26 -6.88 -2.71
C ARG A 71 -9.32 -6.74 -3.92
N LYS A 72 -8.73 -5.55 -4.12
CA LYS A 72 -7.73 -5.33 -5.19
C LYS A 72 -6.46 -6.15 -4.97
N VAL A 73 -6.00 -6.25 -3.72
CA VAL A 73 -4.78 -7.00 -3.36
C VAL A 73 -4.95 -8.52 -3.57
N GLU A 74 -6.12 -9.06 -3.28
CA GLU A 74 -6.46 -10.48 -3.49
C GLU A 74 -6.32 -10.86 -4.97
N LYS A 75 -6.67 -9.94 -5.87
CA LYS A 75 -6.46 -10.10 -7.31
C LYS A 75 -5.01 -9.78 -7.70
N ARG A 76 -4.17 -10.82 -7.76
CA ARG A 76 -2.71 -10.69 -8.00
C ARG A 76 -2.34 -9.88 -9.23
N GLU A 77 -2.99 -10.11 -10.36
CA GLU A 77 -2.67 -9.41 -11.62
C GLU A 77 -3.05 -7.93 -11.55
N GLU A 78 -4.24 -7.59 -11.02
CA GLU A 78 -4.66 -6.20 -10.80
C GLU A 78 -3.73 -5.47 -9.82
N TRP A 79 -3.31 -6.14 -8.74
CA TRP A 79 -2.36 -5.58 -7.79
C TRP A 79 -0.99 -5.35 -8.42
N ARG A 80 -0.49 -6.33 -9.19
CA ARG A 80 0.79 -6.22 -9.90
C ARG A 80 0.77 -5.06 -10.88
N TYR A 81 -0.31 -4.92 -11.65
CA TYR A 81 -0.49 -3.78 -12.55
C TYR A 81 -0.47 -2.47 -11.79
N THR A 82 -1.15 -2.37 -10.64
CA THR A 82 -1.15 -1.15 -9.80
C THR A 82 0.26 -0.78 -9.32
N VAL A 83 1.04 -1.76 -8.86
CA VAL A 83 2.42 -1.56 -8.40
C VAL A 83 3.35 -1.15 -9.55
N VAL A 84 3.15 -1.72 -10.74
CA VAL A 84 3.99 -1.46 -11.93
C VAL A 84 3.58 -0.17 -12.64
N ALA A 85 2.29 0.14 -12.78
CA ALA A 85 1.79 1.31 -13.49
C ALA A 85 2.26 2.64 -12.86
N LYS A 86 2.44 2.66 -11.54
CA LYS A 86 3.03 3.82 -10.83
C LYS A 86 4.52 4.06 -11.14
N LYS A 87 5.21 3.10 -11.79
CA LYS A 87 6.53 3.29 -12.41
C LYS A 87 6.45 4.22 -13.62
N THR A 88 5.38 4.12 -14.40
CA THR A 88 5.29 4.73 -15.73
C THR A 88 4.79 6.17 -15.68
N THR A 89 3.79 6.49 -14.83
CA THR A 89 3.10 7.79 -14.90
C THR A 89 3.97 9.00 -14.53
N LEU A 90 4.99 8.82 -13.69
CA LEU A 90 5.91 9.90 -13.30
C LEU A 90 7.05 10.12 -14.29
N ASP A 91 7.28 9.19 -15.23
CA ASP A 91 8.32 9.31 -16.26
C ASP A 91 7.86 10.16 -17.47
N TYR A 92 6.56 10.50 -17.56
CA TYR A 92 5.92 11.21 -18.69
C TYR A 92 5.40 12.62 -18.35
N HIS A 93 6.00 13.33 -17.40
CA HIS A 93 5.73 14.75 -17.21
C HIS A 93 6.84 15.58 -17.87
N TYR A 94 6.55 16.05 -19.09
CA TYR A 94 7.19 17.20 -19.76
C TYR A 94 6.42 18.47 -19.39
#